data_AF-A0A158FLZ7-F1
#
_entry.id   AF-A0A158FLZ7-F1
#
_cell.length_a   1.000
_cell.length_b   1.000
_cell.length_c   1.000
_cell.angle_alpha   90.00
_cell.angle_beta   90.00
_cell.angle_gamma   90.00
#
_symmetry.space_group_name_H-M   'P 1'
#
loop_
_entity.id
_entity.type
_entity.pdbx_description
1 polymer ?
#
loop_
_entity_poly.entity_id
_entity_poly.type
_entity_poly.pdbx_seq_one_letter_code
_entity_poly.pdbx_strand_id
1 'polypeptide(L)'
;MNGKRQLHGSFNHGSMANAMPQALGAQGAHPGRQVVSLSGDGGLSMLLGDLLTARQLDLPIKVVVYNNSLLGFVSMELKAAGYLDTNVDLSKTDFAAIAHGAGIFSIRVEESEDVAGALRQAFDHPGPAVVDVVTSKHELAMPPTIKSEQVKGFSLYLLRAIMSGRGDEIVELGRTNLR
;
A
#
# COMPACT_ATOMS: atom_id res chain seq x y z
N MET A 1 -20.38 -2.18 1.35
CA MET A 1 -20.37 -3.26 0.32
C MET A 1 -21.80 -3.59 -0.07
N ASN A 2 -22.07 -3.88 -1.34
CA ASN A 2 -23.43 -4.05 -1.90
C ASN A 2 -24.01 -5.49 -1.79
N GLY A 3 -23.57 -6.27 -0.80
CA GLY A 3 -23.98 -7.68 -0.62
C GLY A 3 -23.44 -8.69 -1.64
N LYS A 4 -22.87 -8.24 -2.78
CA LYS A 4 -22.26 -9.12 -3.80
C LYS A 4 -20.73 -9.15 -3.72
N ARG A 5 -20.12 -8.06 -3.26
CA ARG A 5 -18.67 -7.97 -3.01
C ARG A 5 -18.33 -8.54 -1.63
N GLN A 6 -17.13 -9.09 -1.50
CA GLN A 6 -16.56 -9.59 -0.24
C GLN A 6 -15.27 -8.85 0.06
N LEU A 7 -14.94 -8.73 1.34
CA LEU A 7 -13.71 -8.11 1.83
C LEU A 7 -13.07 -9.08 2.80
N HIS A 8 -11.81 -9.41 2.54
CA HIS A 8 -10.99 -10.29 3.35
C HIS A 8 -9.80 -9.49 3.86
N GLY A 9 -9.37 -9.79 5.08
CA GLY A 9 -8.23 -9.13 5.68
C GLY A 9 -7.85 -9.77 7.01
N SER A 10 -6.60 -9.58 7.43
CA SER A 10 -6.12 -9.99 8.76
C SER A 10 -6.60 -9.03 9.84
N PHE A 11 -7.91 -8.78 9.94
CA PHE A 11 -8.45 -7.69 10.77
C PHE A 11 -8.33 -7.95 12.27
N ASN A 12 -8.47 -9.21 12.69
CA ASN A 12 -8.36 -9.57 14.11
C ASN A 12 -6.92 -9.87 14.52
N HIS A 13 -6.17 -10.58 13.67
CA HIS A 13 -4.79 -10.95 13.99
C HIS A 13 -3.81 -9.80 13.73
N GLY A 14 -4.09 -8.91 12.77
CA GLY A 14 -3.26 -7.76 12.45
C GLY A 14 -1.97 -8.11 11.70
N SER A 15 -1.86 -9.33 11.14
CA SER A 15 -0.67 -9.72 10.39
C SER A 15 -0.54 -8.93 9.07
N MET A 16 0.65 -8.39 8.82
CA MET A 16 1.03 -7.80 7.54
C MET A 16 1.11 -8.85 6.43
N ALA A 17 1.29 -8.40 5.19
CA ALA A 17 1.46 -9.26 4.01
C ALA A 17 0.26 -10.18 3.71
N ASN A 18 -0.88 -9.98 4.35
CA ASN A 18 -2.03 -10.87 4.25
C ASN A 18 -2.75 -10.79 2.90
N ALA A 19 -2.74 -9.62 2.25
CA ALA A 19 -3.62 -9.34 1.11
C ALA A 19 -3.41 -10.30 -0.07
N MET A 20 -2.16 -10.54 -0.45
CA MET A 20 -1.85 -11.33 -1.65
C MET A 20 -2.03 -12.84 -1.44
N PRO A 21 -1.54 -13.47 -0.35
CA PRO A 21 -1.84 -14.87 -0.05
C PRO A 21 -3.36 -15.14 0.12
N GLN A 22 -4.08 -14.22 0.75
CA GLN A 22 -5.55 -14.34 0.86
C GLN A 22 -6.22 -14.21 -0.51
N ALA A 23 -5.71 -13.36 -1.41
CA ALA A 23 -6.19 -13.25 -2.78
C ALA A 23 -5.94 -14.53 -3.59
N LEU A 24 -4.77 -15.16 -3.44
CA LEU A 24 -4.48 -16.45 -4.07
C LEU A 24 -5.48 -17.53 -3.62
N GLY A 25 -5.70 -17.66 -2.32
CA GLY A 25 -6.69 -18.60 -1.77
C GLY A 25 -8.11 -18.32 -2.26
N ALA A 26 -8.52 -17.05 -2.27
CA ALA A 26 -9.83 -16.64 -2.76
C ALA A 26 -10.02 -16.92 -4.26
N GLN A 27 -8.99 -16.70 -5.08
CA GLN A 27 -9.03 -16.96 -6.52
C GLN A 27 -9.07 -18.46 -6.80
N GLY A 28 -8.31 -19.26 -6.07
CA GLY A 28 -8.35 -20.73 -6.15
C GLY A 28 -9.71 -21.31 -5.75
N ALA A 29 -10.36 -20.76 -4.72
CA ALA A 29 -11.69 -21.19 -4.28
C ALA A 29 -12.81 -20.71 -5.22
N HIS A 30 -12.61 -19.59 -5.93
CA HIS A 30 -13.62 -18.96 -6.78
C HIS A 30 -13.05 -18.54 -8.14
N PRO A 31 -12.68 -19.48 -9.02
CA PRO A 31 -11.97 -19.19 -10.27
C PRO A 31 -12.74 -18.28 -11.24
N GLY A 32 -14.08 -18.29 -11.20
CA GLY A 32 -14.92 -17.44 -12.05
C GLY A 32 -15.17 -16.02 -11.50
N ARG A 33 -14.56 -15.64 -10.37
CA ARG A 33 -14.73 -14.30 -9.77
C ARG A 33 -13.43 -13.51 -9.90
N GLN A 34 -13.56 -12.20 -10.13
CA GLN A 34 -12.44 -11.28 -10.03
C GLN A 34 -12.03 -11.11 -8.57
N VAL A 35 -10.75 -11.34 -8.29
CA VAL A 35 -10.14 -11.10 -6.98
C VAL A 35 -9.11 -9.98 -7.10
N VAL A 36 -9.23 -8.97 -6.24
CA VAL A 36 -8.32 -7.82 -6.19
C VAL A 36 -7.59 -7.82 -4.85
N SER A 37 -6.26 -7.92 -4.88
CA SER A 37 -5.40 -7.72 -3.72
C SER A 37 -5.07 -6.25 -3.59
N LEU A 38 -5.40 -5.66 -2.45
CA LEU A 38 -5.03 -4.29 -2.09
C LEU A 38 -3.85 -4.37 -1.13
N SER A 39 -2.64 -4.26 -1.68
CA SER A 39 -1.39 -4.50 -0.94
C SER A 39 -0.66 -3.18 -0.68
N GLY A 40 -0.15 -2.97 0.53
CA GLY A 40 0.94 -2.00 0.73
C GLY A 40 2.26 -2.56 0.17
N ASP A 41 3.17 -1.70 -0.27
CA ASP A 41 4.52 -2.05 -0.71
C ASP A 41 5.30 -2.89 0.30
N GLY A 42 5.33 -2.49 1.58
CA GLY A 42 5.98 -3.25 2.64
C GLY A 42 5.33 -4.63 2.84
N GLY A 43 3.99 -4.68 2.80
CA GLY A 43 3.25 -5.94 2.91
C GLY A 43 3.51 -6.87 1.72
N LEU A 44 3.55 -6.35 0.50
CA LEU A 44 3.85 -7.14 -0.69
C LEU A 44 5.30 -7.66 -0.65
N SER A 45 6.26 -6.82 -0.24
CA SER A 45 7.67 -7.21 -0.18
C SER A 45 7.95 -8.39 0.75
N MET A 46 7.19 -8.53 1.85
CA MET A 46 7.37 -9.60 2.83
C MET A 46 7.11 -10.99 2.26
N LEU A 47 6.20 -11.12 1.30
CA LEU A 47 5.81 -12.38 0.66
C LEU A 47 5.85 -12.27 -0.87
N LEU A 48 6.82 -11.53 -1.40
CA LEU A 48 6.91 -11.19 -2.82
C LEU A 48 6.97 -12.42 -3.75
N GLY A 49 7.53 -13.53 -3.25
CA GLY A 49 7.64 -14.79 -3.98
C GLY A 49 6.30 -15.35 -4.44
N ASP A 50 5.19 -15.00 -3.78
CA ASP A 50 3.86 -15.47 -4.14
C ASP A 50 3.32 -14.87 -5.46
N LEU A 51 4.01 -13.85 -6.03
CA LEU A 51 3.80 -13.47 -7.43
C LEU A 51 4.08 -14.64 -8.38
N LEU A 52 5.14 -15.42 -8.10
CA LEU A 52 5.45 -16.62 -8.88
C LEU A 52 4.38 -17.69 -8.69
N THR A 53 3.82 -17.82 -7.49
CA THR A 53 2.68 -18.70 -7.20
C THR A 53 1.47 -18.33 -8.05
N ALA A 54 1.13 -17.04 -8.14
CA ALA A 54 0.02 -16.56 -8.97
C ALA A 54 0.17 -16.99 -10.44
N ARG A 55 1.38 -16.84 -10.99
CA ARG A 55 1.71 -17.26 -12.36
C ARG A 55 1.71 -18.78 -12.51
N GLN A 56 2.37 -19.50 -11.60
CA GLN A 56 2.52 -20.96 -11.67
C GLN A 56 1.17 -21.69 -11.63
N LEU A 57 0.21 -21.13 -10.90
CA LEU A 57 -1.14 -21.70 -10.74
C LEU A 57 -2.17 -21.09 -11.69
N ASP A 58 -1.75 -20.23 -12.64
CA ASP A 58 -2.61 -19.50 -13.56
C ASP A 58 -3.79 -18.77 -12.85
N LEU A 59 -3.53 -18.21 -11.67
CA LEU A 59 -4.53 -17.51 -10.88
C LEU A 59 -4.62 -16.04 -11.33
N PRO A 60 -5.75 -15.58 -11.91
CA PRO A 60 -5.86 -14.25 -12.50
C PRO A 60 -6.11 -13.14 -11.46
N ILE A 61 -5.38 -13.16 -10.35
CA ILE A 61 -5.49 -12.14 -9.31
C ILE A 61 -5.01 -10.77 -9.81
N LYS A 62 -5.65 -9.71 -9.33
CA LYS A 62 -5.32 -8.33 -9.67
C LYS A 62 -4.68 -7.67 -8.45
N VAL A 63 -3.37 -7.51 -8.46
CA VAL A 63 -2.63 -6.91 -7.34
C VAL A 63 -2.51 -5.42 -7.59
N VAL A 64 -3.06 -4.61 -6.69
CA VAL A 64 -2.85 -3.15 -6.67
C VAL A 64 -1.94 -2.86 -5.48
N VAL A 65 -0.79 -2.26 -5.77
CA VAL A 65 0.20 -1.90 -4.76
C VAL A 65 0.08 -0.41 -4.47
N TYR A 66 -0.11 -0.07 -3.20
CA TYR A 66 0.05 1.30 -2.71
C TYR A 66 1.51 1.49 -2.33
N ASN A 67 2.27 2.12 -3.24
CA ASN A 67 3.71 2.27 -3.14
C ASN A 67 4.06 3.68 -2.68
N ASN A 68 4.10 3.86 -1.36
CA ASN A 68 4.49 5.11 -0.70
C ASN A 68 5.94 5.06 -0.19
N SER A 69 6.66 3.95 -0.39
CA SER A 69 8.02 3.72 0.11
C SER A 69 8.12 3.88 1.64
N LEU A 70 7.09 3.48 2.38
CA LEU A 70 6.98 3.70 3.83
C LEU A 70 6.08 2.65 4.52
N LEU A 71 6.49 2.21 5.71
CA LEU A 71 5.59 1.53 6.65
C LEU A 71 4.63 2.55 7.30
N GLY A 72 3.63 3.00 6.52
CA GLY A 72 2.82 4.19 6.83
C GLY A 72 2.10 4.17 8.19
N PHE A 73 1.49 3.05 8.57
CA PHE A 73 0.83 2.94 9.88
C PHE A 73 1.83 3.06 11.05
N VAL A 74 3.01 2.45 10.93
CA VAL A 74 4.04 2.51 11.97
C VAL A 74 4.62 3.93 12.07
N SER A 75 4.87 4.58 10.93
CA SER A 75 5.28 5.99 10.90
C SER A 75 4.26 6.90 11.56
N MET A 76 2.97 6.68 11.30
CA MET A 76 1.89 7.44 11.94
C MET A 76 1.88 7.23 13.46
N GLU A 77 2.05 6.00 13.95
CA GLU A 77 2.10 5.71 15.39
C GLU A 77 3.32 6.37 16.07
N LEU A 78 4.49 6.33 15.42
CA LEU A 78 5.69 7.03 15.91
C LEU A 78 5.44 8.54 16.01
N LYS A 79 4.90 9.15 14.96
CA LYS A 79 4.55 10.59 14.92
C LYS A 79 3.52 10.96 15.99
N ALA A 80 2.49 10.15 16.14
CA ALA A 80 1.46 10.34 17.17
C ALA A 80 2.02 10.22 18.59
N ALA A 81 3.06 9.42 18.78
CA ALA A 81 3.80 9.30 20.05
C ALA A 81 4.93 10.34 20.20
N GLY A 82 5.14 11.23 19.23
CA GLY A 82 6.16 12.28 19.25
C GLY A 82 7.58 11.81 18.93
N TYR A 83 7.74 10.62 18.36
CA TYR A 83 9.02 10.10 17.87
C TYR A 83 9.26 10.50 16.42
N LEU A 84 10.53 10.54 16.03
CA LEU A 84 10.94 10.64 14.64
C LEU A 84 10.86 9.26 13.99
N ASP A 85 10.59 9.23 12.69
CA ASP A 85 10.59 8.00 11.90
C ASP A 85 11.95 7.30 11.99
N THR A 86 11.91 6.02 12.39
CA THR A 86 13.09 5.15 12.51
C THR A 86 12.74 3.77 11.97
N ASN A 87 13.52 3.23 11.02
CA ASN A 87 13.32 1.91 10.40
C ASN A 87 11.94 1.69 9.75
N VAL A 88 11.28 2.77 9.30
CA VAL A 88 9.98 2.71 8.60
C VAL A 88 10.09 3.04 7.12
N ASP A 89 11.19 3.67 6.70
CA ASP A 89 11.47 3.97 5.30
C ASP A 89 11.80 2.70 4.52
N LEU A 90 11.18 2.58 3.34
CA LEU A 90 11.49 1.52 2.39
C LEU A 90 12.26 2.11 1.22
N SER A 91 13.20 1.34 0.66
CA SER A 91 13.86 1.72 -0.58
C SER A 91 12.83 1.82 -1.70
N LYS A 92 12.94 2.88 -2.52
CA LYS A 92 12.12 3.03 -3.72
C LYS A 92 12.23 1.76 -4.57
N THR A 93 11.10 1.12 -4.79
CA THR A 93 11.01 -0.17 -5.48
C THR A 93 10.04 -0.04 -6.64
N ASP A 94 10.39 -0.64 -7.78
CA ASP A 94 9.50 -0.76 -8.93
C ASP A 94 8.89 -2.16 -8.96
N PHE A 95 7.69 -2.28 -8.38
CA PHE A 95 6.99 -3.56 -8.31
C PHE A 95 6.43 -3.96 -9.68
N ALA A 96 6.13 -2.99 -10.56
CA ALA A 96 5.73 -3.29 -11.91
C ALA A 96 6.89 -3.92 -12.70
N ALA A 97 8.11 -3.39 -12.59
CA ALA A 97 9.29 -3.98 -13.22
C ALA A 97 9.60 -5.39 -12.70
N ILE A 98 9.47 -5.61 -11.38
CA ILE A 98 9.62 -6.95 -10.78
C ILE A 98 8.59 -7.92 -11.35
N ALA A 99 7.31 -7.54 -11.38
CA ALA A 99 6.24 -8.36 -11.92
C ALA A 99 6.44 -8.66 -13.41
N HIS A 100 6.87 -7.67 -14.20
CA HIS A 100 7.22 -7.85 -15.60
C HIS A 100 8.36 -8.87 -15.77
N GLY A 101 9.43 -8.75 -14.98
CA GLY A 101 10.54 -9.72 -14.95
C GLY A 101 10.10 -11.14 -14.54
N ALA A 102 9.05 -11.24 -13.71
CA ALA A 102 8.41 -12.50 -13.34
C ALA A 102 7.44 -13.04 -14.42
N GLY A 103 7.30 -12.36 -15.57
CA GLY A 103 6.39 -12.74 -16.66
C GLY A 103 4.91 -12.51 -16.34
N ILE A 104 4.61 -11.52 -15.50
CA ILE A 104 3.26 -11.11 -15.10
C ILE A 104 2.98 -9.75 -15.73
N PHE A 105 1.77 -9.55 -16.25
CA PHE A 105 1.37 -8.24 -16.76
C PHE A 105 1.45 -7.19 -15.67
N SER A 106 2.05 -6.04 -15.97
CA SER A 106 2.19 -4.98 -14.99
C SER A 106 2.15 -3.59 -15.59
N ILE A 107 1.68 -2.64 -14.77
CA ILE A 107 1.63 -1.21 -15.09
C ILE A 107 2.12 -0.45 -13.86
N ARG A 108 3.04 0.48 -14.08
CA ARG A 108 3.44 1.48 -13.09
C ARG A 108 2.63 2.76 -13.30
N VAL A 109 2.11 3.34 -12.24
CA VAL A 109 1.30 4.56 -12.26
C VAL A 109 1.95 5.58 -11.34
N GLU A 110 2.34 6.72 -11.91
CA GLU A 110 2.96 7.83 -11.15
C GLU A 110 2.07 9.09 -11.14
N GLU A 111 1.13 9.20 -12.09
CA GLU A 111 0.19 10.29 -12.20
C GLU A 111 -1.25 9.84 -11.88
N SER A 112 -2.00 10.69 -11.19
CA SER A 112 -3.34 10.35 -10.68
C SER A 112 -4.36 10.11 -11.80
N GLU A 113 -4.21 10.79 -12.93
CA GLU A 113 -5.06 10.66 -14.11
C GLU A 113 -4.96 9.28 -14.79
N ASP A 114 -3.82 8.60 -14.65
CA ASP A 114 -3.56 7.31 -15.28
C ASP A 114 -4.15 6.13 -14.51
N VAL A 115 -4.51 6.32 -13.23
CA VAL A 115 -5.00 5.26 -12.34
C VAL A 115 -6.21 4.53 -12.94
N ALA A 116 -7.19 5.28 -13.45
CA ALA A 116 -8.40 4.69 -14.01
C ALA A 116 -8.11 3.87 -15.27
N GLY A 117 -7.17 4.33 -16.12
CA GLY A 117 -6.75 3.62 -17.32
C GLY A 117 -5.99 2.33 -16.97
N ALA A 118 -5.06 2.41 -16.03
CA ALA A 118 -4.27 1.26 -15.58
C ALA A 118 -5.13 0.16 -14.95
N LEU A 119 -6.09 0.54 -14.09
CA LEU A 119 -7.00 -0.43 -13.48
C LEU A 119 -7.89 -1.14 -14.51
N ARG A 120 -8.40 -0.42 -15.52
CA ARG A 120 -9.17 -1.05 -16.62
C ARG A 120 -8.33 -2.08 -17.37
N GLN A 121 -7.12 -1.70 -17.79
CA GLN A 121 -6.20 -2.61 -18.47
C GLN A 121 -5.87 -3.85 -17.64
N ALA A 122 -5.61 -3.68 -16.33
CA ALA A 122 -5.32 -4.80 -15.44
C ALA A 122 -6.53 -5.74 -15.25
N PHE A 123 -7.74 -5.19 -15.16
CA PHE A 123 -8.98 -5.97 -15.04
C PHE A 123 -9.32 -6.72 -16.33
N ASP A 124 -9.07 -6.11 -17.48
CA ASP A 124 -9.31 -6.71 -18.80
C ASP A 124 -8.23 -7.75 -19.19
N HIS A 125 -7.05 -7.69 -18.57
CA HIS A 125 -5.97 -8.65 -18.84
C HIS A 125 -6.35 -10.08 -18.44
N PRO A 126 -6.26 -11.06 -19.36
CA PRO A 126 -6.42 -12.48 -19.02
C PRO A 126 -5.17 -12.99 -18.30
N GLY A 127 -5.25 -13.18 -16.99
CA GLY A 127 -4.13 -13.65 -16.15
C GLY A 127 -3.85 -12.74 -14.95
N PRO A 128 -2.79 -13.06 -14.17
CA PRO A 128 -2.38 -12.22 -13.05
C PRO A 128 -1.89 -10.86 -13.55
N ALA A 129 -2.21 -9.80 -12.81
CA ALA A 129 -1.81 -8.43 -13.14
C ALA A 129 -1.35 -7.67 -11.90
N VAL A 130 -0.31 -6.83 -12.04
CA VAL A 130 0.19 -5.94 -10.98
C VAL A 130 0.08 -4.47 -11.42
N VAL A 131 -0.64 -3.66 -10.64
CA VAL A 131 -0.68 -2.21 -10.80
C VAL A 131 0.09 -1.60 -9.64
N ASP A 132 1.30 -1.10 -9.92
CA ASP A 132 2.15 -0.41 -8.96
C ASP A 132 1.80 1.07 -8.97
N VAL A 133 1.05 1.53 -7.96
CA VAL A 133 0.61 2.93 -7.85
C VAL A 133 1.52 3.65 -6.88
N VAL A 134 2.36 4.55 -7.41
CA VAL A 134 3.18 5.43 -6.59
C VAL A 134 2.26 6.43 -5.89
N THR A 135 2.22 6.36 -4.57
CA THR A 135 1.39 7.24 -3.75
C THR A 135 2.27 8.17 -2.91
N SER A 136 1.66 9.23 -2.38
CA SER A 136 2.36 10.18 -1.53
C SER A 136 2.87 9.51 -0.26
N LYS A 137 4.15 9.73 0.05
CA LYS A 137 4.83 9.18 1.23
C LYS A 137 4.27 9.72 2.55
N HIS A 138 3.82 10.97 2.54
CA HIS A 138 3.42 11.72 3.74
C HIS A 138 1.94 12.11 3.69
N GLU A 139 1.06 11.11 3.67
CA GLU A 139 -0.36 11.30 3.95
C GLU A 139 -0.68 11.03 5.42
N LEU A 140 -1.46 11.91 6.04
CA LEU A 140 -2.00 11.66 7.37
C LEU A 140 -3.29 10.86 7.20
N ALA A 141 -3.24 9.57 7.49
CA ALA A 141 -4.46 8.81 7.79
C ALA A 141 -5.03 9.35 9.10
N MET A 142 -5.85 10.40 9.02
CA MET A 142 -6.43 11.04 10.20
C MET A 142 -7.30 10.02 10.94
N PRO A 143 -6.98 9.67 12.20
CA PRO A 143 -7.82 8.76 12.96
C PRO A 143 -9.21 9.40 13.15
N PRO A 144 -10.29 8.61 13.10
CA PRO A 144 -11.66 9.11 13.22
C PRO A 144 -11.95 9.74 14.59
N THR A 145 -11.09 9.49 15.59
CA THR A 145 -11.13 10.15 16.90
C THR A 145 -9.75 10.68 17.24
N ILE A 146 -9.63 12.00 17.37
CA ILE A 146 -8.40 12.67 17.80
C ILE A 146 -8.40 12.71 19.33
N LYS A 147 -7.50 11.96 19.96
CA LYS A 147 -7.30 12.05 21.41
C LYS A 147 -6.36 13.22 21.75
N SER A 148 -6.58 13.87 22.89
CA SER A 148 -5.75 14.98 23.38
C SER A 148 -4.27 14.62 23.54
N GLU A 149 -3.95 13.34 23.83
CA GLU A 149 -2.58 12.84 23.87
C GLU A 149 -1.90 12.81 22.50
N GLN A 150 -2.61 12.43 21.44
CA GLN A 150 -2.08 12.40 20.08
C GLN A 150 -1.76 13.81 19.57
N VAL A 151 -2.57 14.81 19.96
CA VAL A 151 -2.30 16.23 19.63
C VAL A 151 -0.99 16.70 20.28
N LYS A 152 -0.75 16.33 21.54
CA LYS A 152 0.49 16.64 22.24
C LYS A 152 1.69 15.93 21.62
N GLY A 153 1.57 14.64 21.31
CA GLY A 153 2.62 13.86 20.67
C GLY A 153 2.97 14.38 19.29
N PHE A 154 1.97 14.71 18.46
CA PHE A 154 2.19 15.30 17.14
C PHE A 154 2.87 16.69 17.23
N SER A 155 2.49 17.51 18.21
CA SER A 155 3.16 18.81 18.47
C SER A 155 4.63 18.62 18.85
N LEU A 156 4.94 17.59 19.63
CA LEU A 156 6.31 17.22 19.99
C LEU A 156 7.10 16.70 18.78
N TYR A 157 6.48 15.90 17.91
CA TYR A 157 7.06 15.47 16.64
C TYR A 157 7.47 16.68 15.78
N LEU A 158 6.57 17.66 15.59
CA LEU A 158 6.87 18.87 14.80
C LEU A 158 8.09 19.62 15.33
N LEU A 159 8.17 19.83 16.64
CA LEU A 159 9.34 20.46 17.28
C LEU A 159 10.63 19.68 17.03
N ARG A 160 10.59 18.35 17.20
CA ARG A 160 11.76 17.48 16.98
C ARG A 160 12.18 17.41 15.52
N ALA A 161 11.24 17.41 14.58
CA ALA A 161 11.52 17.40 13.15
C ALA A 161 12.24 18.69 12.72
N ILE A 162 11.79 19.85 13.21
CA ILE A 162 12.48 21.13 12.98
C ILE A 162 13.89 21.11 13.58
N MET A 163 14.03 20.68 14.84
CA MET A 163 15.33 20.65 15.52
C MET A 163 16.33 19.66 14.90
N SER A 164 15.84 18.59 14.27
CA SER A 164 16.68 17.56 13.62
C SER A 164 16.99 17.84 12.15
N GLY A 165 16.53 18.97 11.61
CA GLY A 165 16.76 19.35 10.21
C GLY A 165 15.80 18.72 9.20
N ARG A 166 14.77 17.99 9.65
CA ARG A 166 13.72 17.35 8.85
C ARG A 166 12.50 18.27 8.62
N GLY A 167 12.75 19.56 8.41
CA GLY A 167 11.68 20.56 8.21
C GLY A 167 10.96 20.42 6.87
N ASP A 168 11.61 19.79 5.89
CA ASP A 168 11.08 19.42 4.59
C ASP A 168 9.94 18.41 4.67
N GLU A 169 10.02 17.40 5.56
CA GLU A 169 8.93 16.44 5.82
C GLU A 169 7.63 17.16 6.23
N ILE A 170 7.73 18.22 7.03
CA ILE A 170 6.57 19.01 7.48
C ILE A 170 5.93 19.77 6.32
N VAL A 171 6.76 20.36 5.45
CA VAL A 171 6.29 21.10 4.27
C VAL A 171 5.58 20.18 3.29
N GLU A 172 6.14 18.99 3.06
CA GLU A 172 5.56 17.98 2.16
C GLU A 172 4.23 17.44 2.69
N LEU A 173 4.15 17.17 4.00
CA LEU A 173 2.92 16.77 4.67
C LEU A 173 1.84 17.87 4.58
N GLY A 174 2.20 19.14 4.72
CA GLY A 174 1.29 20.26 4.52
C GLY A 174 0.77 20.37 3.08
N ARG A 175 1.64 20.28 2.08
CA ARG A 175 1.24 20.35 0.66
C ARG A 175 0.36 19.19 0.22
N THR A 176 0.65 17.99 0.71
CA THR A 176 -0.08 16.76 0.33
C THR A 176 -1.53 16.79 0.82
N ASN A 177 -1.77 17.29 2.05
CA ASN A 177 -3.12 17.34 2.63
C ASN A 177 -3.96 18.57 2.20
N LEU A 178 -3.39 19.51 1.44
CA LEU A 178 -4.07 20.71 0.92
C LEU A 178 -4.50 20.57 -0.55
N ARG A 179 -4.19 19.44 -1.20
CA ARG A 179 -4.60 19.13 -2.58
C ARG A 179 -6.02 18.59 -2.67
#